data_AF-A0A2E2ECG1-F1
#
_entry.id   AF-A0A2E2ECG1-F1
#
_cell.length_a   1.000
_cell.length_b   1.000
_cell.length_c   1.000
_cell.angle_alpha   90.00
_cell.angle_beta   90.00
_cell.angle_gamma   90.00
#
_symmetry.space_group_name_H-M   'P 1'
#
loop_
_entity.id
_entity.type
_entity.pdbx_description
1 polymer ?
#
loop_
_entity_poly.entity_id
_entity_poly.type
_entity_poly.pdbx_seq_one_letter_code
_entity_poly.pdbx_strand_id
1 'polypeptide(L)'
;MKKGFLFSFLFLWFCSIFYLIANMHGFHLISFKNSETEKNIKLEPIQEQWGLVHILAEGCGCSEIIADYLLKRKPQKNLHEQVLLLGETQKYATKLNKSGYKVKISQELNGYIDGVPMLLIHNKAGEIKYSGGYAKTMVTPITKIQDLKILKQIQSHISTEKLAVMGCAVSKKLQKEIDPLGLKYN
;
A
#
# COMPACT_ATOMS: atom_id res chain seq x y z
N MET A 1 41.48 25.73 23.42
CA MET A 1 41.12 24.29 23.23
C MET A 1 39.66 23.95 23.54
N LYS A 2 39.06 24.41 24.66
CA LYS A 2 37.68 24.02 25.03
C LYS A 2 36.57 24.41 24.04
N LYS A 3 36.68 25.59 23.40
CA LYS A 3 35.69 26.05 22.42
C LYS A 3 35.66 25.20 21.16
N GLY A 4 36.82 24.80 20.63
CA GLY A 4 36.91 23.94 19.45
C GLY A 4 36.27 22.57 19.67
N PHE A 5 36.54 21.95 20.83
CA PHE A 5 35.91 20.67 21.20
C PHE A 5 34.38 20.77 21.30
N LEU A 6 33.87 21.85 21.92
CA LEU A 6 32.43 22.09 22.00
C LEU A 6 31.80 22.25 20.61
N PHE A 7 32.43 23.00 19.71
CA PHE A 7 31.93 23.17 18.33
C PHE A 7 31.95 21.85 17.55
N SER A 8 33.01 21.05 17.66
CA SER A 8 33.07 19.73 17.02
C SER A 8 31.99 18.79 17.55
N PHE A 9 31.75 18.78 18.86
CA PHE A 9 30.69 17.98 19.47
C PHE A 9 29.30 18.41 18.98
N LEU A 10 29.00 19.71 19.01
CA LEU A 10 27.72 20.24 18.54
C LEU A 10 27.49 19.97 17.05
N PHE A 11 28.54 20.07 16.24
CA PHE A 11 28.47 19.75 14.81
C PHE A 11 28.15 18.26 14.58
N LEU A 12 28.84 17.35 15.26
CA LEU A 12 28.56 15.91 15.17
C LEU A 12 27.15 15.56 15.63
N TRP A 13 26.69 16.15 16.74
CA TRP A 13 25.33 15.99 17.24
C TRP A 13 24.30 16.47 16.23
N PHE A 14 24.51 17.64 15.63
CA PHE A 14 23.63 18.19 14.60
C PHE A 14 23.58 17.30 13.36
N CYS A 15 24.74 16.89 12.84
CA CYS A 15 24.81 15.97 11.70
C CYS A 15 24.11 14.64 11.99
N SER A 16 24.26 14.10 13.20
CA SER A 16 23.58 12.86 13.61
C SER A 16 22.06 13.01 13.62
N ILE A 17 21.53 14.09 14.18
CA ILE A 17 20.08 14.36 14.17
C ILE A 17 19.56 14.52 12.74
N PHE A 18 20.26 15.31 11.91
CA PHE A 18 19.86 15.50 10.52
C PHE A 18 19.88 14.19 9.73
N TYR A 19 20.89 13.35 9.95
CA TYR A 19 20.96 12.03 9.35
C TYR A 19 19.77 11.15 9.76
N LEU A 20 19.40 11.12 11.04
CA LEU A 20 18.25 10.34 11.52
C LEU A 20 16.93 10.84 10.91
N ILE A 21 16.69 12.15 10.94
CA ILE A 21 15.47 12.76 10.37
C ILE A 21 15.40 12.48 8.86
N ALA A 22 16.50 12.64 8.13
CA ALA A 22 16.55 12.39 6.70
C ALA A 22 16.24 10.93 6.35
N ASN A 23 16.77 9.96 7.12
CA ASN A 23 16.47 8.55 6.92
C ASN A 23 15.00 8.25 7.21
N MET A 24 14.46 8.77 8.32
CA MET A 24 13.04 8.58 8.67
C MET A 24 12.10 9.16 7.60
N HIS A 25 12.40 10.35 7.08
CA HIS A 25 11.64 10.95 5.98
C HIS A 25 11.81 10.21 4.65
N GLY A 26 13.00 9.68 4.36
CA GLY A 26 13.28 8.92 3.15
C GLY A 26 12.37 7.69 3.01
N PHE A 27 12.02 7.03 4.12
CA PHE A 27 11.11 5.88 4.13
C PHE A 27 9.69 6.19 3.64
N HIS A 28 9.30 7.46 3.64
CA HIS A 28 8.00 7.89 3.11
C HIS A 28 8.03 8.09 1.59
N LEU A 29 9.21 8.24 0.97
CA LEU A 29 9.33 8.51 -0.46
C LEU A 29 9.56 7.25 -1.31
N ILE A 30 9.57 6.06 -0.69
CA ILE A 30 9.76 4.80 -1.39
C ILE A 30 8.53 4.51 -2.26
N SER A 31 8.79 4.33 -3.56
CA SER A 31 7.81 3.87 -4.54
C SER A 31 8.13 2.43 -4.92
N PHE A 32 7.13 1.57 -4.86
CA PHE A 32 7.27 0.17 -5.24
C PHE A 32 6.82 0.01 -6.71
N LYS A 33 7.72 -0.52 -7.56
CA LYS A 33 7.44 -0.84 -8.96
C LYS A 33 7.00 -2.30 -9.07
N ASN A 34 5.70 -2.54 -9.22
CA ASN A 34 5.13 -3.90 -9.26
C ASN A 34 5.19 -4.52 -10.68
N SER A 35 6.34 -4.50 -11.36
CA SER A 35 6.38 -4.76 -12.81
C SER A 35 6.33 -6.22 -13.25
N GLU A 36 6.63 -7.20 -12.39
CA GLU A 36 6.73 -8.61 -12.83
C GLU A 36 5.78 -9.58 -12.12
N THR A 37 5.20 -9.13 -11.02
CA THR A 37 4.46 -9.97 -10.09
C THR A 37 2.95 -10.07 -10.38
N GLU A 38 2.46 -9.25 -11.31
CA GLU A 38 1.05 -9.16 -11.75
C GLU A 38 0.50 -10.50 -12.28
N LYS A 39 1.35 -11.39 -12.80
CA LYS A 39 0.90 -12.60 -13.52
C LYS A 39 0.50 -13.78 -12.63
N ASN A 40 0.92 -13.78 -11.36
CA ASN A 40 0.82 -14.96 -10.50
C ASN A 40 -0.13 -14.79 -9.30
N ILE A 41 -0.75 -13.60 -9.16
CA ILE A 41 -1.79 -13.40 -8.15
C ILE A 41 -3.03 -14.15 -8.62
N LYS A 42 -3.21 -15.37 -8.12
CA LYS A 42 -4.45 -16.14 -8.27
C LYS A 42 -5.52 -15.52 -7.38
N LEU A 43 -6.18 -14.49 -7.90
CA LEU A 43 -7.45 -14.04 -7.34
C LEU A 43 -8.47 -15.14 -7.56
N GLU A 44 -9.32 -15.44 -6.57
CA GLU A 44 -10.46 -16.33 -6.81
C GLU A 44 -11.40 -15.63 -7.80
N PRO A 45 -11.50 -16.10 -9.05
CA PRO A 45 -12.30 -15.40 -10.04
C PRO A 45 -13.77 -15.61 -9.68
N ILE A 46 -14.45 -14.53 -9.31
CA ILE A 46 -15.91 -14.53 -9.33
C ILE A 46 -16.31 -14.23 -10.75
N GLN A 47 -16.70 -15.28 -11.46
CA GLN A 47 -17.10 -15.20 -12.86
C GLN A 47 -18.22 -14.16 -13.03
N GLU A 48 -18.13 -13.41 -14.14
CA GLU A 48 -19.16 -12.50 -14.69
C GLU A 48 -19.23 -11.05 -14.14
N GLN A 49 -18.39 -10.66 -13.18
CA GLN A 49 -18.35 -9.27 -12.68
C GLN A 49 -16.96 -8.65 -12.71
N TRP A 50 -16.89 -7.33 -12.89
CA TRP A 50 -15.65 -6.59 -12.62
C TRP A 50 -15.38 -6.64 -11.12
N GLY A 51 -14.10 -6.70 -10.73
CA GLY A 51 -13.76 -6.71 -9.32
C GLY A 51 -12.54 -5.90 -8.95
N LEU A 52 -12.55 -5.48 -7.69
CA LEU A 52 -11.50 -4.69 -7.04
C LEU A 52 -10.95 -5.51 -5.88
N VAL A 53 -9.63 -5.63 -5.83
CA VAL A 53 -8.95 -6.23 -4.69
C VAL A 53 -8.05 -5.18 -4.06
N HIS A 54 -8.34 -4.89 -2.80
CA HIS A 54 -7.61 -3.94 -1.98
C HIS A 54 -6.64 -4.72 -1.09
N ILE A 55 -5.33 -4.57 -1.33
CA ILE A 55 -4.31 -5.21 -0.50
C ILE A 55 -3.76 -4.19 0.48
N LEU A 56 -3.93 -4.49 1.77
CA LEU A 56 -3.62 -3.60 2.89
C LEU A 56 -2.79 -4.39 3.92
N ALA A 57 -1.90 -3.71 4.65
CA ALA A 57 -1.16 -4.35 5.74
C ALA A 57 -1.36 -3.62 7.07
N GLU A 58 -1.23 -4.38 8.15
CA GLU A 58 -1.13 -3.87 9.50
C GLU A 58 0.12 -3.00 9.71
N GLY A 59 0.04 -2.04 10.63
CA GLY A 59 1.15 -1.13 10.96
C GLY A 59 1.50 -0.12 9.87
N CYS A 60 0.80 -0.14 8.73
CA CYS A 60 1.00 0.79 7.63
C CYS A 60 -0.07 1.90 7.66
N GLY A 61 0.30 3.11 8.10
CA GLY A 61 -0.64 4.24 8.14
C GLY A 61 -1.31 4.57 6.80
N CYS A 62 -0.62 4.34 5.67
CA CYS A 62 -1.23 4.48 4.34
C CYS A 62 -2.35 3.46 4.12
N SER A 63 -2.18 2.23 4.60
CA SER A 63 -3.21 1.18 4.52
C SER A 63 -4.40 1.47 5.42
N GLU A 64 -4.17 2.03 6.61
CA GLU A 64 -5.24 2.46 7.52
C GLU A 64 -6.12 3.55 6.92
N ILE A 65 -5.51 4.54 6.26
CA ILE A 65 -6.23 5.60 5.55
C ILE A 65 -7.11 5.01 4.44
N ILE A 66 -6.60 4.03 3.68
CA ILE A 66 -7.41 3.33 2.67
C ILE A 66 -8.52 2.52 3.33
N ALA A 67 -8.26 1.82 4.44
CA ALA A 67 -9.30 1.08 5.15
C ALA A 67 -10.44 2.01 5.61
N ASP A 68 -10.11 3.17 6.19
CA ASP A 68 -11.09 4.17 6.60
C ASP A 68 -11.87 4.76 5.41
N TYR A 69 -11.19 4.99 4.29
CA TYR A 69 -11.86 5.39 3.04
C TYR A 69 -12.85 4.32 2.58
N LEU A 70 -12.47 3.04 2.58
CA LEU A 70 -13.34 1.92 2.16
C LEU A 70 -14.55 1.77 3.09
N LEU A 71 -14.35 1.90 4.41
CA LEU A 71 -15.46 1.88 5.37
C LEU A 71 -16.49 2.98 5.10
N LYS A 72 -16.04 4.18 4.73
CA LYS A 72 -16.93 5.30 4.36
C LYS A 72 -17.59 5.09 2.99
N ARG A 73 -16.82 4.63 1.99
CA ARG A 73 -17.30 4.45 0.61
C ARG A 73 -18.33 3.32 0.50
N LYS A 74 -18.12 2.24 1.26
CA LYS A 74 -18.83 0.95 1.14
C LYS A 74 -18.58 0.26 -0.22
N PRO A 75 -18.74 -1.08 -0.30
CA PRO A 75 -18.61 -1.79 -1.57
C PRO A 75 -19.69 -1.35 -2.56
N GLN A 76 -19.36 -1.33 -3.85
CA GLN A 76 -20.31 -1.07 -4.92
C GLN A 76 -21.14 -2.33 -5.23
N LYS A 77 -22.45 -2.15 -5.42
CA LYS A 77 -23.38 -3.28 -5.64
C LYS A 77 -23.10 -4.12 -6.88
N ASN A 78 -22.49 -3.53 -7.92
CA ASN A 78 -22.26 -4.18 -9.21
C ASN A 78 -20.80 -4.63 -9.40
N LEU A 79 -20.01 -4.62 -8.33
CA LEU A 79 -18.60 -4.99 -8.36
C LEU A 79 -18.33 -6.09 -7.34
N HIS A 80 -17.43 -6.99 -7.72
CA HIS A 80 -16.86 -7.91 -6.77
C HIS A 80 -15.73 -7.22 -6.00
N GLU A 81 -15.99 -6.82 -4.75
CA GLU A 81 -14.99 -6.13 -3.94
C GLU A 81 -14.47 -7.00 -2.79
N GLN A 82 -13.14 -7.16 -2.77
CA GLN A 82 -12.42 -7.91 -1.76
C GLN A 82 -11.33 -7.04 -1.10
N VAL A 83 -11.13 -7.23 0.19
CA VAL A 83 -9.97 -6.70 0.91
C VAL A 83 -9.10 -7.87 1.38
N LEU A 84 -7.83 -7.86 0.97
CA LEU A 84 -6.80 -8.75 1.47
C LEU A 84 -5.99 -8.01 2.54
N LEU A 85 -6.13 -8.43 3.79
CA LEU A 85 -5.42 -7.87 4.93
C LEU A 85 -4.21 -8.73 5.25
N LEU A 86 -3.05 -8.08 5.37
CA LEU A 86 -1.78 -8.68 5.72
C LEU A 86 -1.44 -8.41 7.18
N GLY A 87 -1.07 -9.46 7.91
CA GLY A 87 -0.79 -9.42 9.34
C GLY A 87 -1.99 -9.83 10.21
N GLU A 88 -1.97 -9.47 11.49
CA GLU A 88 -2.94 -9.83 12.52
C GLU A 88 -4.05 -8.77 12.68
N THR A 89 -4.51 -8.19 11.56
CA THR A 89 -5.42 -7.03 11.55
C THR A 89 -6.89 -7.37 11.79
N GLN A 90 -7.20 -8.07 12.88
CA GLN A 90 -8.56 -8.53 13.22
C GLN A 90 -9.57 -7.38 13.35
N LYS A 91 -9.10 -6.20 13.79
CA LYS A 91 -9.92 -4.99 13.99
C LYS A 91 -10.49 -4.45 12.68
N TYR A 92 -9.66 -4.24 11.66
CA TYR A 92 -10.13 -3.75 10.35
C TYR A 92 -10.90 -4.84 9.61
N ALA A 93 -10.50 -6.11 9.74
CA ALA A 93 -11.19 -7.22 9.12
C ALA A 93 -12.67 -7.27 9.53
N THR A 94 -12.93 -7.15 10.83
CA THR A 94 -14.30 -7.16 11.37
C THR A 94 -15.13 -5.98 10.86
N LYS A 95 -14.56 -4.77 10.82
CA LYS A 95 -15.28 -3.56 10.37
C LYS A 95 -15.58 -3.60 8.87
N LEU A 96 -14.62 -4.03 8.06
CA LEU A 96 -14.78 -4.12 6.60
C LEU A 96 -15.77 -5.21 6.21
N ASN A 97 -15.70 -6.37 6.87
CA ASN A 97 -16.67 -7.44 6.67
C ASN A 97 -18.09 -6.99 7.04
N LYS A 98 -18.26 -6.32 8.19
CA LYS A 98 -19.56 -5.73 8.58
C LYS A 98 -20.06 -4.66 7.61
N SER A 99 -19.17 -4.00 6.86
CA SER A 99 -19.53 -3.01 5.85
C SER A 99 -19.90 -3.64 4.49
N GLY A 100 -19.77 -4.97 4.36
CA GLY A 100 -20.15 -5.75 3.18
C GLY A 100 -18.99 -6.16 2.28
N TYR A 101 -17.73 -5.88 2.64
CA TYR A 101 -16.57 -6.34 1.88
C TYR A 101 -16.31 -7.82 2.12
N LYS A 102 -15.88 -8.55 1.08
CA LYS A 102 -15.25 -9.86 1.32
C LYS A 102 -13.85 -9.63 1.87
N VAL A 103 -13.56 -10.14 3.05
CA VAL A 103 -12.25 -9.95 3.68
C VAL A 103 -11.52 -11.28 3.76
N LYS A 104 -10.27 -11.31 3.28
CA LYS A 104 -9.34 -12.42 3.45
C LYS A 104 -8.16 -11.92 4.27
N ILE A 105 -7.78 -12.67 5.30
CA ILE A 105 -6.58 -12.39 6.10
C ILE A 105 -5.50 -13.35 5.62
N SER A 106 -4.30 -12.85 5.39
CA SER A 106 -3.11 -13.65 5.10
C SER A 106 -1.95 -13.13 5.92
N GLN A 107 -1.06 -14.02 6.36
CA GLN A 107 0.16 -13.58 7.05
C GLN A 107 1.18 -13.02 6.06
N GLU A 108 1.27 -13.61 4.87
CA GLU A 108 2.18 -13.19 3.81
C GLU A 108 1.53 -13.31 2.43
N LEU A 109 2.02 -12.55 1.46
CA LEU A 109 1.82 -12.79 0.02
C LEU A 109 3.14 -13.33 -0.51
N ASN A 110 3.14 -14.57 -1.01
CA ASN A 110 4.33 -15.30 -1.49
C ASN A 110 5.08 -14.57 -2.62
N GLY A 111 5.87 -13.54 -2.29
CA GLY A 111 6.73 -12.81 -3.23
C GLY A 111 6.00 -12.07 -4.35
N TYR A 112 4.68 -11.85 -4.24
CA TYR A 112 3.86 -11.29 -5.32
C TYR A 112 3.65 -9.78 -5.25
N ILE A 113 4.08 -9.11 -4.21
CA ILE A 113 3.90 -7.66 -4.08
C ILE A 113 5.04 -7.11 -3.24
N ASP A 114 5.55 -5.95 -3.64
CA ASP A 114 6.65 -5.32 -2.93
C ASP A 114 6.14 -4.35 -1.85
N GLY A 115 4.98 -3.71 -2.07
CA GLY A 115 4.42 -2.77 -1.10
C GLY A 115 2.92 -2.66 -1.07
N VAL A 116 2.44 -1.96 -0.04
CA VAL A 116 1.02 -1.64 0.25
C VAL A 116 0.87 -0.16 0.62
N PRO A 117 -0.33 0.43 0.47
CA PRO A 117 -1.58 -0.17 -0.02
C PRO A 117 -1.59 -0.31 -1.55
N MET A 118 -2.12 -1.44 -2.01
CA MET A 118 -2.18 -1.76 -3.44
C MET A 118 -3.63 -2.00 -3.90
N LEU A 119 -3.91 -1.62 -5.13
CA LEU A 119 -5.17 -1.82 -5.82
C LEU A 119 -4.94 -2.74 -7.02
N LEU A 120 -5.73 -3.81 -7.08
CA LEU A 120 -5.89 -4.63 -8.27
C LEU A 120 -7.30 -4.45 -8.82
N ILE A 121 -7.41 -4.37 -10.15
CA ILE A 121 -8.70 -4.39 -10.84
C ILE A 121 -8.66 -5.51 -11.86
N HIS A 122 -9.66 -6.38 -11.84
CA HIS A 122 -9.83 -7.43 -12.83
C HIS A 122 -11.13 -7.30 -13.60
N ASN A 123 -11.12 -7.74 -14.85
CA ASN A 123 -12.32 -7.80 -15.68
C ASN A 123 -13.22 -8.98 -15.29
N LYS A 124 -14.34 -9.13 -16.02
CA LYS A 124 -15.30 -10.23 -15.85
C LYS A 124 -14.73 -11.63 -16.12
N ALA A 125 -13.64 -11.71 -16.87
CA ALA A 125 -12.91 -12.95 -17.14
C ALA A 125 -11.87 -13.27 -16.05
N GLY A 126 -11.75 -12.43 -15.02
CA GLY A 126 -10.76 -12.56 -13.96
C GLY A 126 -9.36 -12.06 -14.34
N GLU A 127 -9.18 -11.48 -15.52
CA GLU A 127 -7.89 -10.94 -15.96
C GLU A 127 -7.61 -9.61 -15.28
N ILE A 128 -6.42 -9.47 -14.67
CA ILE A 128 -5.97 -8.22 -14.07
C ILE A 128 -5.75 -7.18 -15.17
N LYS A 129 -6.46 -6.06 -15.09
CA LYS A 129 -6.34 -4.91 -16.00
C LYS A 129 -5.63 -3.72 -15.36
N TYR A 130 -5.51 -3.70 -14.03
CA TYR A 130 -4.73 -2.70 -13.32
C TYR A 130 -4.13 -3.27 -12.04
N SER A 131 -2.92 -2.81 -11.76
CA SER A 131 -2.13 -3.15 -10.59
C SER A 131 -1.30 -1.92 -10.25
N GLY A 132 -1.52 -1.34 -9.07
CA GLY A 132 -0.84 -0.10 -8.69
C GLY A 132 -1.43 0.57 -7.45
N GLY A 133 -1.08 1.84 -7.28
CA GLY A 133 -1.56 2.68 -6.19
C GLY A 133 -2.96 3.23 -6.39
N TYR A 134 -3.38 4.08 -5.46
CA TYR A 134 -4.70 4.69 -5.40
C TYR A 134 -4.73 6.16 -5.87
N ALA A 135 -3.57 6.80 -5.96
CA ALA A 135 -3.40 8.20 -6.28
C ALA A 135 -2.02 8.46 -6.89
N LYS A 136 -1.84 9.63 -7.53
CA LYS A 136 -0.56 10.07 -8.09
C LYS A 136 0.48 10.43 -7.02
N THR A 137 0.00 10.74 -5.83
CA THR A 137 0.80 11.13 -4.68
C THR A 137 0.61 10.13 -3.55
N MET A 138 1.40 10.27 -2.49
CA MET A 138 1.21 9.51 -1.26
C MET A 138 -0.23 9.59 -0.75
N VAL A 139 -0.70 8.48 -0.17
CA VAL A 139 -1.98 8.41 0.51
C VAL A 139 -1.87 9.10 1.87
N THR A 140 -2.60 10.19 2.03
CA THR A 140 -2.75 10.98 3.25
C THR A 140 -4.25 11.16 3.54
N PRO A 141 -4.65 11.62 4.73
CA PRO A 141 -6.08 11.82 5.05
C PRO A 141 -6.82 12.77 4.11
N ILE A 142 -6.11 13.66 3.41
CA ILE A 142 -6.67 14.61 2.44
C ILE A 142 -6.50 14.16 0.98
N THR A 143 -5.79 13.05 0.73
CA THR A 143 -5.54 12.56 -0.62
C THR A 143 -6.84 12.07 -1.25
N LYS A 144 -7.13 12.54 -2.47
CA LYS A 144 -8.29 12.06 -3.24
C LYS A 144 -8.00 10.68 -3.82
N ILE A 145 -8.64 9.66 -3.24
CA ILE A 145 -8.56 8.27 -3.69
C ILE A 145 -9.28 8.09 -5.04
N GLN A 146 -8.64 7.39 -5.99
CA GLN A 146 -9.08 7.32 -7.39
C GLN A 146 -9.53 5.92 -7.84
N ASP A 147 -9.72 4.96 -6.93
CA ASP A 147 -10.08 3.56 -7.24
C ASP A 147 -11.23 3.44 -8.26
N LEU A 148 -12.37 4.09 -8.01
CA LEU A 148 -13.53 4.06 -8.92
C LEU A 148 -13.30 4.84 -10.22
N LYS A 149 -12.45 5.88 -10.20
CA LYS A 149 -12.08 6.63 -11.41
C LYS A 149 -11.23 5.76 -12.33
N ILE A 150 -10.23 5.08 -11.76
CA ILE A 150 -9.35 4.16 -12.47
C ILE A 150 -10.18 3.03 -13.08
N LEU A 151 -11.09 2.43 -12.29
CA LEU A 151 -12.02 1.41 -12.79
C LEU A 151 -12.81 1.91 -14.01
N LYS A 152 -13.44 3.08 -13.92
CA LYS A 152 -14.23 3.64 -15.03
C LYS A 152 -13.38 3.86 -16.28
N GLN A 153 -12.16 4.36 -16.13
CA GLN A 153 -11.26 4.56 -17.26
C GLN A 153 -10.90 3.23 -17.94
N ILE A 154 -10.60 2.20 -17.15
CA ILE A 154 -10.30 0.85 -17.67
C ILE A 154 -11.53 0.26 -18.38
N GLN A 155 -12.72 0.37 -17.80
CA GLN A 155 -13.97 -0.09 -18.40
C GLN A 155 -14.26 0.62 -19.74
N SER A 156 -13.89 1.90 -19.85
CA SER A 156 -14.02 2.68 -21.08
C SER A 156 -12.85 2.50 -22.06
N HIS A 157 -11.93 1.56 -21.82
CA HIS A 157 -10.73 1.33 -22.65
C HIS A 157 -9.84 2.57 -22.81
N ILE A 158 -9.91 3.50 -21.85
CA ILE A 158 -9.05 4.67 -21.79
C ILE A 158 -7.74 4.24 -21.13
N SER A 159 -6.61 4.60 -21.75
CA SER A 159 -5.28 4.34 -21.16
C SER A 159 -5.20 4.93 -19.76
N THR A 160 -4.83 4.10 -18.78
CA THR A 160 -4.61 4.53 -17.39
C THR A 160 -3.12 4.54 -17.10
N GLU A 161 -2.66 5.62 -16.48
CA GLU A 161 -1.30 5.69 -15.95
C GLU A 161 -1.17 4.67 -14.81
N LYS A 162 -0.18 3.77 -14.87
CA LYS A 162 0.12 2.86 -13.76
C LYS A 162 0.66 3.69 -12.60
N LEU A 163 -0.18 3.89 -11.57
CA LEU A 163 0.21 4.65 -10.40
C LEU A 163 1.13 3.81 -9.52
N ALA A 164 2.22 4.41 -9.03
CA ALA A 164 3.13 3.75 -8.11
C ALA A 164 2.43 3.39 -6.79
N VAL A 165 2.80 2.26 -6.19
CA VAL A 165 2.40 1.94 -4.83
C VAL A 165 3.32 2.69 -3.87
N MET A 166 2.74 3.57 -3.07
CA MET A 166 3.44 4.41 -2.09
C MET A 166 3.06 3.94 -0.69
N GLY A 167 4.02 3.43 0.09
CA GLY A 167 3.74 3.04 1.46
C GLY A 167 4.78 2.11 2.08
N CYS A 168 4.35 0.99 2.64
CA CYS A 168 5.22 0.07 3.39
C CYS A 168 5.56 -1.17 2.57
N ALA A 169 6.77 -1.69 2.77
CA ALA A 169 7.19 -2.97 2.22
C ALA A 169 6.52 -4.12 2.98
N VAL A 170 6.12 -5.15 2.25
CA VAL A 170 5.40 -6.30 2.84
C VAL A 170 6.26 -7.55 3.05
N SER A 171 7.36 -7.70 2.31
CA SER A 171 8.23 -8.87 2.45
C SER A 171 9.35 -8.59 3.45
N LYS A 172 9.64 -9.57 4.34
CA LYS A 172 10.74 -9.44 5.31
C LYS A 172 12.10 -9.21 4.63
N LYS A 173 12.29 -9.79 3.44
CA LYS A 173 13.49 -9.59 2.62
C LYS A 173 13.62 -8.12 2.23
N LEU A 174 12.58 -7.54 1.61
CA LEU A 174 12.60 -6.15 1.19
C LEU A 174 12.69 -5.19 2.38
N GLN A 175 12.01 -5.51 3.49
CA GLN A 175 12.11 -4.74 4.73
C GLN A 175 13.56 -4.68 5.23
N LYS A 176 14.30 -5.80 5.26
CA LYS A 176 15.73 -5.81 5.63
C LYS A 176 16.62 -5.05 4.65
N GLU A 177 16.29 -5.07 3.36
CA GLU A 177 17.06 -4.36 2.33
C GLU A 177 16.88 -2.85 2.43
N ILE A 178 15.65 -2.38 2.67
CA ILE A 178 15.37 -0.94 2.73
C ILE A 178 15.57 -0.36 4.13
N ASP A 179 15.45 -1.15 5.19
CA ASP A 179 15.61 -0.74 6.59
C ASP A 179 16.68 -1.61 7.29
N PRO A 180 17.97 -1.46 6.91
CA PRO A 180 19.05 -2.29 7.45
C PRO A 180 19.29 -2.06 8.95
N LEU A 181 18.83 -0.94 9.49
CA LEU A 181 18.97 -0.57 10.89
C LEU A 181 17.75 -0.97 11.74
N GLY A 182 16.69 -1.51 11.13
CA GLY A 182 15.47 -1.96 11.83
C GLY A 182 14.73 -0.82 12.54
N LEU A 183 14.75 0.39 12.00
CA LEU A 183 14.15 1.57 12.63
C LEU A 183 12.64 1.67 12.38
N LYS A 184 12.12 0.99 11.36
CA LYS A 184 10.72 1.04 10.90
C LYS A 184 10.04 -0.32 10.98
N TYR A 185 10.72 -1.38 10.55
CA TYR A 185 10.19 -2.75 10.55
C TYR A 185 10.94 -3.57 11.60
N ASN A 186 10.48 -3.53 12.85
CA ASN A 186 11.05 -4.29 13.98
C ASN A 186 10.14 -5.43 14.45
#